data_AF-A0A382UXW8-F1
#
_entry.id   AF-A0A382UXW8-F1
#
_cell.length_a   1.000
_cell.length_b   1.000
_cell.length_c   1.000
_cell.angle_alpha   90.00
_cell.angle_beta   90.00
_cell.angle_gamma   90.00
#
_symmetry.space_group_name_H-M   'P 1'
#
loop_
_entity.id
_entity.type
_entity.pdbx_description
1 polymer ?
#
loop_
_entity_poly.entity_id
_entity_poly.type
_entity_poly.pdbx_seq_one_letter_code
_entity_poly.pdbx_strand_id
1 'polypeptide(L)'
;MGIIAETNLPNQIHRGKVRDTYDIGSGLLLMVATDRISAFDVVLPTAIPEKGVVLSHISAFWFARTASILPNHFVCMATNKAAVGSIPLPDISEEIARRSTVVKR
;
A
#
# COMPACT_ATOMS: atom_id res chain seq x y z
N MET A 1 -10.49 -15.23 4.04
CA MET A 1 -10.01 -13.86 3.73
C MET A 1 -10.23 -13.00 4.96
N GLY A 2 -9.21 -12.32 5.48
CA GLY A 2 -9.27 -11.56 6.74
C GLY A 2 -9.35 -10.05 6.50
N ILE A 3 -10.07 -9.34 7.36
CA ILE A 3 -10.11 -7.87 7.38
C ILE A 3 -8.77 -7.35 7.89
N ILE A 4 -8.13 -6.45 7.14
CA ILE A 4 -6.93 -5.75 7.62
C ILE A 4 -7.31 -4.33 8.01
N ALA A 5 -7.59 -4.14 9.30
CA ALA A 5 -7.86 -2.82 9.86
C ALA A 5 -6.56 -2.08 10.19
N GLU A 6 -5.51 -2.77 10.60
CA GLU A 6 -4.22 -2.18 10.97
C GLU A 6 -3.08 -3.12 10.59
N THR A 7 -1.91 -2.55 10.32
CA THR A 7 -0.67 -3.33 10.15
C THR A 7 0.40 -2.85 11.12
N ASN A 8 1.22 -3.78 11.59
CA ASN A 8 2.29 -3.53 12.57
C ASN A 8 3.60 -4.07 11.99
N LEU A 9 4.13 -3.38 10.98
CA LEU A 9 5.42 -3.67 10.36
C LEU A 9 6.51 -2.74 10.94
N PRO A 10 7.80 -3.11 10.88
CA PRO A 10 8.89 -2.24 11.30
C PRO A 10 8.93 -0.91 10.54
N ASN A 11 9.52 0.12 11.16
CA ASN A 11 9.78 1.43 10.54
C ASN A 11 8.52 2.16 10.02
N GLN A 12 7.41 2.10 10.79
CA GLN A 12 6.21 2.86 10.46
C GLN A 12 6.48 4.36 10.57
N ILE A 13 6.27 5.08 9.47
CA ILE A 13 6.45 6.53 9.43
C ILE A 13 5.13 7.30 9.56
N HIS A 14 4.03 6.69 9.11
CA HIS A 14 2.74 7.36 9.10
C HIS A 14 1.59 6.35 9.09
N ARG A 15 0.58 6.62 9.91
CA ARG A 15 -0.74 5.97 9.85
C ARG A 15 -1.77 7.02 9.48
N GLY A 16 -2.24 6.96 8.24
CA GLY A 16 -3.35 7.78 7.77
C GLY A 16 -4.69 7.12 8.08
N LYS A 17 -5.78 7.77 7.67
CA LYS A 17 -7.14 7.24 7.82
C LYS A 17 -7.30 5.84 7.21
N VAL A 18 -6.69 5.61 6.04
CA VAL A 18 -6.90 4.38 5.23
C VAL A 18 -5.62 3.70 4.75
N ARG A 19 -4.44 4.24 5.07
CA ARG A 19 -3.15 3.65 4.69
C ARG A 19 -2.17 3.69 5.85
N ASP A 20 -1.39 2.63 5.98
CA ASP A 20 -0.21 2.58 6.84
C ASP A 20 1.03 2.63 5.94
N THR A 21 2.00 3.48 6.27
CA THR A 21 3.21 3.72 5.45
C THR A 21 4.46 3.40 6.25
N TYR A 22 5.37 2.65 5.62
CA TYR A 22 6.61 2.16 6.23
C TYR A 22 7.81 2.56 5.37
N ASP A 23 8.88 2.99 6.03
CA ASP A 23 10.17 3.21 5.37
C ASP A 23 10.88 1.86 5.17
N ILE A 24 11.19 1.54 3.93
CA ILE A 24 11.90 0.31 3.56
C ILE A 24 13.32 0.61 3.04
N GLY A 25 13.84 1.81 3.31
CA GLY A 25 15.19 2.23 2.95
C GLY A 25 15.34 2.64 1.49
N SER A 26 16.53 3.13 1.14
CA SER A 26 16.90 3.55 -0.22
C SER A 26 15.94 4.58 -0.86
N GLY A 27 15.27 5.40 -0.05
CA GLY A 27 14.28 6.37 -0.53
C GLY A 27 12.98 5.73 -1.03
N LEU A 28 12.68 4.49 -0.61
CA LEU A 28 11.46 3.78 -0.96
C LEU A 28 10.55 3.62 0.26
N LEU A 29 9.24 3.63 0.00
CA LEU A 29 8.20 3.45 0.98
C LEU A 29 7.32 2.25 0.60
N LEU A 30 6.92 1.47 1.59
CA LEU A 30 5.84 0.51 1.48
C LEU A 30 4.54 1.15 1.95
N MET A 31 3.59 1.31 1.04
CA MET A 31 2.25 1.81 1.35
C MET A 31 1.27 0.65 1.39
N VAL A 32 0.70 0.39 2.57
CA VAL A 32 -0.30 -0.66 2.80
C VAL A 32 -1.69 -0.02 2.82
N ALA A 33 -2.57 -0.39 1.89
CA ALA A 33 -3.96 0.05 1.92
C ALA A 33 -4.79 -0.86 2.84
N THR A 34 -5.31 -0.30 3.93
CA THR A 34 -6.15 -1.05 4.89
C THR A 34 -7.61 -1.08 4.42
N ASP A 35 -8.42 -1.88 5.09
CA ASP A 35 -9.87 -1.98 4.87
C ASP A 35 -10.65 -0.90 5.63
N ARG A 36 -9.96 -0.04 6.39
CA ARG A 36 -10.54 1.14 7.05
C ARG A 36 -11.12 2.10 6.01
N ILE A 37 -12.25 2.69 6.34
CA ILE A 37 -12.91 3.74 5.57
C ILE A 37 -13.20 4.93 6.49
N SER A 38 -13.20 6.14 5.94
CA SER A 38 -13.53 7.35 6.69
C SER A 38 -14.63 8.15 6.01
N ALA A 39 -15.51 8.73 6.80
CA ALA A 39 -16.53 9.69 6.38
C ALA A 39 -16.62 10.80 7.42
N PHE A 40 -16.89 12.04 6.99
CA PHE A 40 -16.97 13.22 7.89
C PHE A 40 -15.74 13.35 8.80
N ASP A 41 -14.55 13.16 8.22
CA ASP A 41 -13.25 13.18 8.90
C ASP A 41 -13.01 12.13 10.00
N VAL A 42 -13.95 11.21 10.22
CA VAL A 42 -13.82 10.14 11.22
C VAL A 42 -13.60 8.79 10.52
N VAL A 43 -12.68 7.98 11.05
CA VAL A 43 -12.53 6.57 10.63
C VAL A 43 -13.68 5.75 11.23
N LEU A 44 -14.43 5.05 10.39
CA LEU A 44 -15.58 4.28 10.83
C LEU A 44 -15.15 2.99 11.55
N PRO A 45 -15.93 2.52 12.54
CA PRO A 45 -15.60 1.29 13.28
C PRO A 45 -15.72 0.02 12.41
N THR A 46 -16.55 0.07 11.36
CA THR A 46 -16.77 -1.04 10.44
C THR A 46 -15.88 -0.87 9.20
N ALA A 47 -14.96 -1.81 9.01
CA ALA A 47 -14.13 -1.90 7.81
C ALA A 47 -14.90 -2.49 6.62
N ILE A 48 -14.43 -2.21 5.40
CA ILE A 48 -14.95 -2.79 4.17
C ILE A 48 -13.95 -3.85 3.68
N PRO A 49 -14.24 -5.16 3.80
CA PRO A 49 -13.35 -6.22 3.35
C PRO A 49 -12.89 -6.01 1.91
N GLU A 50 -11.64 -6.36 1.61
CA GLU A 50 -11.04 -6.28 0.27
C GLU A 50 -10.87 -4.86 -0.31
N LYS A 51 -11.38 -3.82 0.35
CA LYS A 51 -11.29 -2.44 -0.16
C LYS A 51 -9.84 -2.03 -0.39
N GLY A 52 -8.94 -2.34 0.54
CA GLY A 52 -7.52 -1.99 0.40
C GLY A 52 -6.90 -2.56 -0.87
N VAL A 53 -7.24 -3.82 -1.19
CA VAL A 53 -6.74 -4.55 -2.36
C VAL A 53 -7.23 -3.89 -3.64
N VAL A 54 -8.55 -3.70 -3.77
CA VAL A 54 -9.16 -3.10 -4.95
C VAL A 54 -8.56 -1.71 -5.22
N LEU A 55 -8.42 -0.87 -4.20
CA LEU A 55 -7.90 0.49 -4.36
C LEU A 55 -6.41 0.53 -4.73
N SER A 56 -5.59 -0.39 -4.19
CA SER A 56 -4.18 -0.50 -4.57
C SER A 56 -4.02 -0.90 -6.04
N HIS A 57 -4.83 -1.85 -6.52
CA HIS A 57 -4.83 -2.25 -7.93
C HIS A 57 -5.35 -1.15 -8.87
N ILE A 58 -6.42 -0.44 -8.50
CA ILE A 58 -6.90 0.72 -9.26
C ILE A 58 -5.82 1.80 -9.34
N SER A 59 -5.12 2.07 -8.23
CA SER A 59 -4.01 3.04 -8.21
C SER A 59 -2.88 2.61 -9.14
N ALA A 60 -2.44 1.35 -9.06
CA ALA A 60 -1.40 0.81 -9.94
C ALA A 60 -1.78 0.87 -11.42
N PHE A 61 -3.03 0.56 -11.77
CA PHE A 61 -3.56 0.70 -13.13
C PHE A 61 -3.41 2.14 -13.62
N TRP A 62 -3.88 3.11 -12.85
CA TRP A 62 -3.83 4.52 -13.26
C TRP A 62 -2.40 5.04 -13.35
N PHE A 63 -1.53 4.71 -12.40
CA PHE A 63 -0.12 5.09 -12.46
C PHE A 63 0.57 4.58 -13.71
N ALA A 64 0.30 3.33 -14.12
CA ALA A 64 0.83 2.78 -15.36
C ALA A 64 0.25 3.49 -16.60
N ARG A 65 -1.07 3.78 -16.59
CA ARG A 65 -1.75 4.42 -17.72
C ARG A 65 -1.34 5.88 -17.93
N THR A 66 -0.99 6.60 -16.87
CA THR A 66 -0.63 8.02 -16.93
C THR A 66 0.88 8.27 -16.86
N ALA A 67 1.71 7.23 -16.81
CA ALA A 67 3.16 7.35 -16.71
C ALA A 67 3.82 8.17 -17.84
N SER A 68 3.21 8.18 -19.04
CA SER A 68 3.67 9.00 -20.17
C SER A 68 3.23 10.46 -20.11
N ILE A 69 2.28 10.80 -19.23
CA ILE A 69 1.73 12.15 -19.07
C ILE A 69 2.54 12.92 -18.02
N LEU A 70 2.83 12.30 -16.88
CA LEU A 70 3.55 12.93 -15.77
C LEU A 70 4.32 11.87 -14.96
N PRO A 71 5.57 12.16 -14.53
CA PRO A 71 6.27 11.32 -13.58
C PRO A 71 5.45 11.11 -12.30
N ASN A 72 5.44 9.88 -11.79
CA ASN A 72 4.78 9.55 -10.54
C ASN A 72 5.68 8.68 -9.65
N HIS A 73 5.28 8.52 -8.39
CA HIS A 73 6.07 7.82 -7.39
C HIS A 73 5.97 6.29 -7.43
N PHE A 74 5.09 5.71 -8.26
CA PHE A 74 4.81 4.28 -8.23
C PHE A 74 6.00 3.50 -8.78
N VAL A 75 6.45 2.49 -8.03
CA VAL A 75 7.51 1.56 -8.46
C VAL A 75 6.88 0.24 -8.89
N CYS A 76 6.16 -0.43 -7.98
CA CYS A 76 5.48 -1.69 -8.27
C CYS A 76 4.45 -2.05 -7.19
N MET A 77 3.64 -3.06 -7.47
CA MET A 77 2.89 -3.80 -6.44
C MET A 77 3.87 -4.67 -5.64
N ALA A 78 3.67 -4.80 -4.33
CA ALA A 78 4.51 -5.66 -3.48
C ALA A 78 4.40 -7.16 -3.86
N THR A 79 3.36 -7.54 -4.61
CA THR A 79 3.21 -8.90 -5.18
C THR A 79 4.13 -9.17 -6.37
N ASN A 80 4.71 -8.13 -7.00
CA ASN A 80 5.61 -8.31 -8.13
C ASN A 80 7.01 -8.74 -7.64
N LYS A 81 7.19 -10.03 -7.40
CA LYS A 81 8.46 -10.61 -6.90
C LYS A 81 9.68 -10.27 -7.77
N ALA A 82 9.51 -10.14 -9.09
CA ALA A 82 10.61 -9.80 -9.99
C ALA A 82 11.08 -8.36 -9.80
N ALA A 83 10.15 -7.41 -9.65
CA ALA A 83 10.49 -6.01 -9.35
C ALA A 83 10.98 -5.82 -7.91
N VAL A 84 10.45 -6.64 -6.99
CA VAL A 84 10.77 -6.60 -5.55
C VAL A 84 12.10 -7.28 -5.22
N GLY A 85 12.65 -8.16 -6.06
CA GLY A 85 13.84 -8.96 -5.71
C GLY A 85 15.09 -8.17 -5.29
N SER A 86 15.16 -6.88 -5.61
CA SER A 86 16.23 -5.96 -5.18
C SER A 86 15.84 -5.03 -4.02
N ILE A 87 14.57 -5.05 -3.60
CA ILE A 87 13.96 -4.15 -2.63
C ILE A 87 13.88 -4.89 -1.28
N PRO A 88 14.42 -4.33 -0.19
CA PRO A 88 14.42 -4.99 1.12
C PRO A 88 13.05 -4.83 1.80
N LEU A 89 12.03 -5.51 1.26
CA LEU A 89 10.73 -5.57 1.91
C LEU A 89 10.85 -6.28 3.27
N PRO A 90 10.09 -5.84 4.29
CA PRO A 90 9.92 -6.63 5.49
C PRO A 90 9.24 -7.96 5.14
N ASP A 91 9.38 -8.95 6.04
CA ASP A 91 8.61 -10.19 5.93
C ASP A 91 7.11 -9.85 6.07
N ILE A 92 6.38 -10.01 4.98
CA ILE A 92 4.96 -9.67 4.87
C ILE A 92 4.17 -10.85 4.32
N SER A 93 2.98 -11.05 4.88
CA SER A 93 2.06 -12.07 4.37
C SER A 93 1.55 -11.71 2.97
N GLU A 94 1.08 -12.71 2.23
CA GLU A 94 0.43 -12.51 0.92
C GLU A 94 -0.77 -11.54 1.02
N GLU A 95 -1.48 -11.59 2.15
CA GLU A 95 -2.62 -10.71 2.44
C GLU A 95 -2.23 -9.24 2.54
N ILE A 96 -1.04 -8.94 3.09
CA ILE A 96 -0.49 -7.58 3.11
C ILE A 96 0.11 -7.23 1.75
N ALA A 97 0.81 -8.15 1.09
CA ALA A 97 1.45 -7.89 -0.19
C ALA A 97 0.44 -7.46 -1.28
N ARG A 98 -0.70 -8.15 -1.39
CA ARG A 98 -1.72 -7.87 -2.42
C ARG A 98 -2.44 -6.52 -2.29
N ARG A 99 -2.35 -5.89 -1.12
CA ARG A 99 -2.90 -4.55 -0.83
C ARG A 99 -1.83 -3.47 -0.76
N SER A 100 -0.57 -3.81 -1.06
CA SER A 100 0.57 -2.90 -0.86
C SER A 100 1.25 -2.50 -2.16
N THR A 101 1.70 -1.26 -2.20
CA THR A 101 2.50 -0.69 -3.29
C THR A 101 3.84 -0.20 -2.76
N VAL A 102 4.89 -0.39 -3.54
CA VAL A 102 6.19 0.26 -3.32
C VAL A 102 6.22 1.56 -4.10
N VAL A 103 6.58 2.66 -3.42
CA VAL A 103 6.67 3.99 -4.01
C VAL A 103 7.99 4.66 -3.66
N LYS A 104 8.41 5.63 -4.47
CA LYS A 104 9.51 6.55 -4.14
C LYS A 104 9.03 7.57 -3.12
N ARG A 105 9.90 7.92 -2.17
CA ARG A 105 9.66 8.99 -1.20
C ARG A 105 9.63 10.37 -1.87
#